data_AF-A0A6I5CUW0-F1
#
_entry.id   AF-A0A6I5CUW0-F1
#
_cell.length_a   1.000
_cell.length_b   1.000
_cell.length_c   1.000
_cell.angle_alpha   90.00
_cell.angle_beta   90.00
_cell.angle_gamma   90.00
#
_symmetry.space_group_name_H-M   'P 1'
#
loop_
_entity.id
_entity.type
_entity.pdbx_description
1 polymer ?
#
loop_
_entity_poly.entity_id
_entity_poly.type
_entity_poly.pdbx_seq_one_letter_code
_entity_poly.pdbx_strand_id
1 'polypeptide(L)'
;QVLRDYGTPARPDVVASFGLHRYAWPACLLFTIPWFLHRRVPYLPPERVWYDRTAGRMAVRPDSFACLPDDPAAALPGARVVPDEDALRAEVRAAVAEHLEPLLAGFGPRMRRRGRAMWGMATDEVVEGLHYVAQLLGEQERARRELELLLPGTTRPFVGSTAFREPAGPGETASPARDRVSCCMFYTVRPEEICAGCPRTCGTTRAPKLTAATAA
;
A
#
# COMPACT_ATOMS: atom_id res chain seq x y z
N GLN A 1 10.34 17.89 6.41
CA GLN A 1 9.15 17.56 5.62
C GLN A 1 7.91 18.04 6.34
N VAL A 2 7.49 17.42 7.44
CA VAL A 2 6.26 17.84 8.14
C VAL A 2 6.25 19.33 8.48
N LEU A 3 7.32 19.87 9.08
CA LEU A 3 7.41 21.31 9.37
C LEU A 3 7.34 22.19 8.12
N ARG A 4 7.94 21.75 7.01
CA ARG A 4 7.93 22.51 5.74
C ARG A 4 6.55 22.47 5.08
N ASP A 5 5.91 21.31 5.10
CA ASP A 5 4.66 21.07 4.37
C ASP A 5 3.43 21.52 5.19
N TYR A 6 3.52 21.52 6.52
CA TYR A 6 2.40 21.83 7.42
C TYR A 6 2.71 22.95 8.44
N GLY A 7 3.90 23.54 8.46
CA GLY A 7 4.24 24.60 9.43
C GLY A 7 4.24 24.17 10.91
N THR A 8 3.99 22.89 11.20
CA THR A 8 3.86 22.35 12.56
C THR A 8 4.86 21.22 12.78
N PRO A 9 5.66 21.22 13.85
CA PRO A 9 6.52 20.10 14.18
C PRO A 9 5.68 18.89 14.59
N ALA A 10 5.95 17.73 13.99
CA ALA A 10 5.34 16.47 14.40
C ALA A 10 6.14 15.81 15.53
N ARG A 11 5.44 14.99 16.33
CA ARG A 11 6.09 14.09 17.29
C ARG A 11 7.04 13.12 16.55
N PRO A 12 8.13 12.66 17.19
CA PRO A 12 9.10 11.77 16.54
C PRO A 12 8.49 10.49 15.94
N ASP A 13 7.49 9.89 16.60
CA ASP A 13 6.80 8.70 16.12
C ASP A 13 5.98 8.95 14.85
N VAL A 14 5.40 10.14 14.74
CA VAL A 14 4.63 10.57 13.57
C VAL A 14 5.57 10.86 12.40
N VAL A 15 6.71 11.51 12.66
CA VAL A 15 7.76 11.72 11.65
C VAL A 15 8.26 10.38 11.10
N ALA A 16 8.50 9.40 11.97
CA ALA A 16 8.90 8.05 11.57
C ALA A 16 7.83 7.37 10.72
N SER A 17 6.55 7.46 11.13
CA SER A 17 5.42 6.92 10.35
C SER A 17 5.35 7.54 8.96
N PHE A 18 5.51 8.86 8.84
CA PHE A 18 5.53 9.57 7.56
C PHE A 18 6.69 9.12 6.66
N GLY A 19 7.88 8.98 7.24
CA GLY A 19 9.04 8.47 6.52
C GLY A 19 8.80 7.05 5.99
N LEU A 20 8.18 6.19 6.79
CA LEU A 20 7.87 4.83 6.41
C LEU A 20 6.81 4.76 5.30
N HIS A 21 5.67 5.44 5.46
CA HIS A 21 4.61 5.49 4.43
C HIS A 21 5.15 6.00 3.09
N ARG A 22 5.99 7.04 3.12
CA ARG A 22 6.55 7.64 1.90
C ARG A 22 7.44 6.65 1.10
N TYR A 23 8.09 5.73 1.79
CA TYR A 23 8.86 4.66 1.14
C TYR A 23 8.00 3.45 0.80
N ALA A 24 7.19 2.98 1.74
CA ALA A 24 6.46 1.73 1.63
C ALA A 24 5.40 1.79 0.53
N TRP A 25 4.72 2.93 0.35
CA TRP A 25 3.72 3.11 -0.72
C TRP A 25 4.30 2.80 -2.12
N PRO A 26 5.35 3.50 -2.61
CA PRO A 26 5.93 3.16 -3.91
C PRO A 26 6.66 1.82 -3.92
N ALA A 27 7.21 1.36 -2.79
CA ALA A 27 7.87 0.04 -2.73
C ALA A 27 6.88 -1.11 -2.96
N CYS A 28 5.69 -1.07 -2.35
CA CYS A 28 4.64 -2.07 -2.57
C CYS A 28 4.22 -2.14 -4.05
N LEU A 29 4.18 -0.99 -4.74
CA LEU A 29 3.85 -0.92 -6.17
C LEU A 29 4.86 -1.63 -7.07
N LEU A 30 6.12 -1.75 -6.66
CA LEU A 30 7.13 -2.51 -7.41
C LEU A 30 6.76 -3.98 -7.59
N PHE A 31 5.95 -4.52 -6.66
CA PHE A 31 5.48 -5.90 -6.68
C PHE A 31 4.07 -6.02 -7.25
N THR A 32 3.17 -5.13 -6.82
CA THR A 32 1.74 -5.26 -7.15
C THR A 32 1.41 -4.83 -8.57
N ILE A 33 2.11 -3.84 -9.15
CA ILE A 33 1.85 -3.41 -10.54
C ILE A 33 2.23 -4.50 -11.55
N PRO A 34 3.45 -5.08 -11.54
CA PRO A 34 3.81 -6.12 -12.50
C PRO A 34 2.94 -7.37 -12.35
N TRP A 35 2.53 -7.70 -11.12
CA TRP A 35 1.60 -8.80 -10.89
C TRP A 35 0.23 -8.52 -11.50
N PHE A 36 -0.33 -7.34 -11.22
CA PHE A 36 -1.66 -6.96 -11.70
C PHE A 36 -1.75 -6.78 -13.22
N LEU A 37 -0.68 -6.32 -13.86
CA LEU A 37 -0.66 -6.06 -15.31
C LEU A 37 -0.17 -7.26 -16.13
N HIS A 38 0.75 -8.05 -15.59
CA HIS A 38 1.48 -9.06 -16.36
C HIS A 38 1.53 -10.43 -15.71
N ARG A 39 0.90 -10.63 -14.54
CA ARG A 39 1.01 -11.89 -13.78
C ARG A 39 2.48 -12.26 -13.48
N ARG A 40 3.31 -11.24 -13.24
CA ARG A 40 4.73 -11.40 -12.88
C ARG A 40 5.01 -10.80 -11.51
N VAL A 41 5.73 -11.52 -10.66
CA VAL A 41 6.14 -11.02 -9.34
C VAL A 41 7.65 -10.84 -9.32
N PRO A 42 8.17 -9.60 -9.35
CA PRO A 42 9.61 -9.37 -9.24
C PRO A 42 10.13 -9.79 -7.87
N TYR A 43 11.27 -10.47 -7.84
CA TYR A 43 12.02 -10.70 -6.63
C TYR A 43 13.00 -9.53 -6.43
N LEU A 44 12.70 -8.69 -5.42
CA LEU A 44 13.39 -7.44 -5.13
C LEU A 44 13.77 -7.38 -3.65
N PRO A 45 14.87 -8.06 -3.24
CA PRO A 45 15.38 -7.90 -1.89
C PRO A 45 15.77 -6.42 -1.66
N PRO A 46 15.70 -5.91 -0.41
CA PRO A 46 15.91 -4.49 -0.11
C PRO A 46 17.21 -3.90 -0.65
N GLU A 47 18.28 -4.69 -0.71
CA GLU A 47 19.60 -4.28 -1.19
C GLU A 47 19.64 -3.98 -2.70
N ARG A 48 18.58 -4.36 -3.43
CA ARG A 48 18.40 -4.13 -4.87
C ARG A 48 17.41 -3.01 -5.19
N VAL A 49 17.00 -2.25 -4.18
CA VAL A 49 16.13 -1.10 -4.32
C VAL A 49 16.81 0.11 -3.68
N TRP A 50 16.99 1.16 -4.49
CA TRP A 50 17.54 2.43 -4.03
C TRP A 50 16.47 3.50 -4.12
N TYR A 51 16.35 4.33 -3.08
CA TYR A 51 15.34 5.37 -3.01
C TYR A 51 15.98 6.75 -2.82
N ASP A 52 15.82 7.60 -3.83
CA ASP A 52 16.10 9.02 -3.68
C ASP A 52 14.89 9.68 -3.01
N ARG A 53 14.99 9.87 -1.70
CA ARG A 53 13.93 10.50 -0.90
C ARG A 53 13.61 11.93 -1.33
N THR A 54 14.60 12.66 -1.84
CA THR A 54 14.46 14.06 -2.22
C THR A 54 13.73 14.18 -3.56
N ALA A 55 14.15 13.41 -4.56
CA ALA A 55 13.50 13.37 -5.87
C ALA A 55 12.24 12.49 -5.93
N GLY A 56 12.03 11.63 -4.93
CA GLY A 56 10.93 10.68 -4.91
C GLY A 56 11.05 9.56 -5.96
N ARG A 57 12.29 9.18 -6.32
CA ARG A 57 12.55 8.19 -7.38
C ARG A 57 13.08 6.89 -6.78
N MET A 58 12.68 5.75 -7.37
CA MET A 58 13.23 4.44 -7.05
C MET A 58 14.01 3.90 -8.25
N ALA A 59 15.19 3.37 -7.98
CA ALA A 59 15.93 2.53 -8.91
C ALA A 59 15.86 1.09 -8.40
N VAL A 60 15.64 0.15 -9.31
CA VAL A 60 15.48 -1.26 -8.99
C VAL A 60 16.38 -2.11 -9.88
N ARG A 61 16.91 -3.19 -9.32
CA ARG A 61 17.64 -4.21 -10.07
C ARG A 61 17.06 -5.59 -9.79
N PRO A 62 15.98 -6.00 -10.48
CA PRO A 62 15.37 -7.32 -10.31
C PRO A 62 16.40 -8.43 -10.55
N ASP A 63 16.33 -9.50 -9.75
CA ASP A 63 17.21 -10.67 -9.90
C ASP A 63 16.51 -11.80 -10.67
N SER A 64 15.26 -12.05 -10.30
CA SER A 64 14.38 -13.07 -10.88
C SER A 64 12.93 -12.61 -10.75
N PHE A 65 12.00 -13.34 -11.34
CA PHE A 65 10.57 -13.08 -11.18
C PHE A 65 9.77 -14.39 -11.18
N ALA A 66 8.67 -14.43 -10.44
CA ALA A 66 7.68 -15.51 -10.55
C ALA A 66 6.69 -15.22 -11.69
N CYS A 67 6.24 -16.26 -12.39
CA CYS A 67 5.25 -16.17 -13.47
C CYS A 67 4.47 -17.48 -13.62
N LEU A 68 3.36 -17.45 -14.38
CA LEU A 68 2.56 -18.63 -14.70
C LEU A 68 3.19 -19.46 -15.83
N PRO A 69 2.80 -20.74 -16.01
CA PRO A 69 3.42 -21.63 -17.00
C PRO A 69 3.25 -21.19 -18.46
N ASP A 70 2.21 -20.41 -18.75
CA ASP A 70 1.89 -19.85 -20.07
C ASP A 70 2.51 -18.47 -20.33
N ASP A 71 3.26 -17.92 -19.36
CA ASP A 71 3.93 -16.63 -19.54
C ASP A 71 5.00 -16.73 -20.66
N PRO A 72 5.00 -15.82 -21.66
CA PRO A 72 5.99 -15.83 -22.74
C PRO A 72 7.45 -15.74 -22.26
N ALA A 73 7.69 -15.24 -21.05
CA ALA A 73 8.99 -15.11 -20.43
C ALA A 73 9.37 -16.30 -19.52
N ALA A 74 8.54 -17.35 -19.43
CA ALA A 74 8.76 -18.51 -18.56
C ALA A 74 10.06 -19.28 -18.86
N ALA A 75 10.60 -19.16 -20.08
CA ALA A 75 11.86 -19.78 -20.48
C ALA A 75 13.11 -18.93 -20.19
N LEU A 76 12.96 -17.71 -19.66
CA LEU A 76 14.10 -16.86 -19.34
C LEU A 76 14.86 -17.41 -18.11
N PRO A 77 16.21 -17.27 -18.04
CA PRO A 77 17.01 -17.81 -16.93
C PRO A 77 16.63 -17.33 -15.52
N GLY A 78 15.93 -16.19 -15.41
CA GLY A 78 15.45 -15.62 -14.14
C GLY A 78 13.97 -15.89 -13.85
N ALA A 79 13.28 -16.68 -14.67
CA ALA A 79 11.87 -17.01 -14.47
C ALA A 79 11.71 -18.16 -13.46
N ARG A 80 10.81 -17.97 -12.50
CA ARG A 80 10.37 -18.98 -11.54
C ARG A 80 8.91 -19.31 -11.84
N VAL A 81 8.67 -20.43 -12.52
CA VAL A 81 7.31 -20.82 -12.89
C VAL A 81 6.58 -21.36 -11.67
N VAL A 82 5.42 -20.78 -11.35
CA VAL A 82 4.50 -21.26 -10.31
C VAL A 82 3.28 -21.92 -10.94
N PRO A 83 2.63 -22.89 -10.27
CA PRO A 83 1.63 -23.74 -10.92
C PRO A 83 0.32 -23.02 -11.26
N ASP A 84 -0.07 -22.00 -10.50
CA ASP A 84 -1.37 -21.33 -10.64
C ASP A 84 -1.37 -19.91 -10.03
N GLU A 85 -2.50 -19.22 -10.20
CA GLU A 85 -2.73 -17.86 -9.71
C GLU A 85 -2.68 -17.74 -8.17
N ASP A 86 -3.05 -18.79 -7.44
CA ASP A 86 -3.00 -18.76 -5.97
C ASP A 86 -1.56 -18.85 -5.47
N ALA A 87 -0.73 -19.68 -6.10
CA ALA A 87 0.70 -19.71 -5.89
C ALA A 87 1.34 -18.36 -6.27
N LEU A 88 0.92 -17.73 -7.36
CA LEU A 88 1.41 -16.42 -7.76
C LEU A 88 1.05 -15.32 -6.73
N ARG A 89 -0.16 -15.34 -6.16
CA ARG A 89 -0.54 -14.44 -5.06
C ARG A 89 0.29 -14.70 -3.80
N ALA A 90 0.65 -15.96 -3.53
CA ALA A 90 1.56 -16.30 -2.44
C ALA A 90 2.95 -15.69 -2.66
N GLU A 91 3.48 -15.73 -3.89
CA GLU A 91 4.73 -15.06 -4.26
C GLU A 91 4.65 -13.53 -4.04
N VAL A 92 3.53 -12.88 -4.41
CA VAL A 92 3.35 -11.43 -4.13
C VAL A 92 3.45 -11.15 -2.63
N ARG A 93 2.72 -11.92 -1.81
CA ARG A 93 2.75 -11.76 -0.36
C ARG A 93 4.15 -11.99 0.21
N ALA A 94 4.84 -13.03 -0.24
CA ALA A 94 6.18 -13.36 0.20
C ALA A 94 7.18 -12.26 -0.17
N ALA A 95 7.19 -11.82 -1.43
CA ALA A 95 8.12 -10.80 -1.93
C ALA A 95 7.92 -9.45 -1.23
N VAL A 96 6.67 -9.02 -1.02
CA VAL A 96 6.38 -7.80 -0.26
C VAL A 96 6.79 -7.95 1.20
N ALA A 97 6.51 -9.10 1.82
CA ALA A 97 6.86 -9.34 3.21
C ALA A 97 8.38 -9.33 3.44
N GLU A 98 9.13 -10.03 2.59
CA GLU A 98 10.58 -10.08 2.63
C GLU A 98 11.19 -8.68 2.46
N HIS A 99 10.64 -7.87 1.54
CA HIS A 99 11.10 -6.52 1.33
C HIS A 99 10.83 -5.60 2.53
N LEU A 100 9.64 -5.70 3.13
CA LEU A 100 9.23 -4.80 4.20
C LEU A 100 9.77 -5.20 5.57
N GLU A 101 9.94 -6.49 5.86
CA GLU A 101 10.34 -6.96 7.19
C GLU A 101 11.57 -6.24 7.79
N PRO A 102 12.74 -6.15 7.11
CA PRO A 102 13.90 -5.45 7.66
C PRO A 102 13.66 -3.94 7.79
N LEU A 103 12.84 -3.34 6.93
CA LEU A 103 12.46 -1.94 7.05
C LEU A 103 11.58 -1.71 8.28
N LEU A 104 10.59 -2.58 8.50
CA LEU A 104 9.73 -2.51 9.68
C LEU A 104 10.57 -2.70 10.96
N ALA A 105 11.54 -3.61 10.95
CA ALA A 105 12.48 -3.78 12.06
C ALA A 105 13.31 -2.51 12.31
N GLY A 106 13.85 -1.87 11.26
CA GLY A 106 14.65 -0.65 11.37
C GLY A 106 13.86 0.57 11.87
N PHE A 107 12.59 0.70 11.46
CA PHE A 107 11.70 1.77 11.94
C PHE A 107 11.15 1.50 13.33
N GLY A 108 10.95 0.23 13.71
CA GLY A 108 10.30 -0.21 14.95
C GLY A 108 10.66 0.58 16.20
N PRO A 109 11.95 0.80 16.53
CA PRO A 109 12.37 1.57 17.69
C PRO A 109 11.79 2.99 17.77
N ARG A 110 11.53 3.63 16.62
CA ARG A 110 10.99 5.00 16.52
C ARG A 110 9.46 5.04 16.45
N MET A 111 8.81 3.90 16.21
CA MET A 111 7.36 3.83 16.05
C MET A 111 6.65 3.72 17.40
N ARG A 112 5.52 4.44 17.54
CA ARG A 112 4.64 4.30 18.71
C ARG A 112 3.85 2.99 18.71
N ARG A 113 3.45 2.50 17.53
CA ARG A 113 2.78 1.20 17.35
C ARG A 113 3.69 0.29 16.53
N ARG A 114 4.00 -0.90 17.05
CA ARG A 114 5.00 -1.83 16.49
C ARG A 114 4.36 -3.16 16.06
N GLY A 115 5.16 -4.04 15.45
CA GLY A 115 4.77 -5.41 15.13
C GLY A 115 3.51 -5.47 14.27
N ARG A 116 2.43 -6.04 14.80
CA ARG A 116 1.14 -6.18 14.09
C ARG A 116 0.60 -4.87 13.51
N ALA A 117 0.78 -3.75 14.20
CA ALA A 117 0.28 -2.46 13.69
C ALA A 117 1.05 -1.97 12.46
N MET A 118 2.35 -2.28 12.37
CA MET A 118 3.17 -1.94 11.21
C MET A 118 2.84 -2.86 10.03
N TRP A 119 2.52 -4.12 10.28
CA TRP A 119 1.97 -5.01 9.25
C TRP A 119 0.57 -4.62 8.78
N GLY A 120 -0.24 -4.01 9.64
CA GLY A 120 -1.49 -3.36 9.21
C GLY A 120 -1.24 -2.19 8.26
N MET A 121 -0.16 -1.43 8.48
CA MET A 121 0.26 -0.39 7.52
C MET A 121 0.70 -1.00 6.20
N ALA A 122 1.49 -2.09 6.21
CA ALA A 122 1.86 -2.79 5.00
C ALA A 122 0.64 -3.26 4.18
N THR A 123 -0.39 -3.78 4.85
CA THR A 123 -1.69 -4.07 4.22
C THR A 123 -2.28 -2.84 3.55
N ASP A 124 -2.30 -1.70 4.26
CA ASP A 124 -2.83 -0.44 3.71
C ASP A 124 -2.06 0.01 2.46
N GLU A 125 -0.73 -0.09 2.45
CA GLU A 125 0.09 0.32 1.31
C GLU A 125 -0.13 -0.55 0.07
N VAL A 126 -0.24 -1.86 0.25
CA VAL A 126 -0.56 -2.80 -0.84
C VAL A 126 -1.91 -2.47 -1.46
N VAL A 127 -2.94 -2.31 -0.61
CA VAL A 127 -4.32 -2.12 -1.06
C VAL A 127 -4.51 -0.72 -1.68
N GLU A 128 -4.05 0.35 -1.02
CA GLU A 128 -4.24 1.71 -1.51
C GLU A 128 -3.35 2.04 -2.70
N GLY A 129 -2.11 1.56 -2.72
CA GLY A 129 -1.23 1.74 -3.86
C GLY A 129 -1.85 1.16 -5.12
N LEU A 130 -2.19 -0.14 -5.09
CA LEU A 130 -2.73 -0.79 -6.29
C LEU A 130 -4.10 -0.23 -6.67
N HIS A 131 -4.97 0.07 -5.68
CA HIS A 131 -6.27 0.66 -5.97
C HIS A 131 -6.13 2.03 -6.65
N TYR A 132 -5.23 2.90 -6.17
CA TYR A 132 -4.97 4.20 -6.79
C TYR A 132 -4.49 4.05 -8.25
N VAL A 133 -3.53 3.16 -8.51
CA VAL A 133 -3.03 2.91 -9.87
C VAL A 133 -4.14 2.36 -10.77
N ALA A 134 -4.97 1.46 -10.25
CA ALA A 134 -6.10 0.92 -11.01
C ALA A 134 -7.15 1.98 -11.34
N GLN A 135 -7.35 2.99 -10.49
CA GLN A 135 -8.20 4.15 -10.81
C GLN A 135 -7.69 4.91 -12.02
N LEU A 136 -6.38 5.16 -12.09
CA LEU A 136 -5.74 5.84 -13.23
C LEU A 136 -5.87 5.03 -14.52
N LEU A 137 -5.95 3.71 -14.42
CA LEU A 137 -6.08 2.79 -15.55
C LEU A 137 -7.54 2.45 -15.91
N GLY A 138 -8.53 2.89 -15.13
CA GLY A 138 -9.93 2.50 -15.32
C GLY A 138 -10.25 1.05 -14.92
N GLU A 139 -9.40 0.41 -14.12
CA GLU A 139 -9.43 -1.03 -13.79
C GLU A 139 -9.85 -1.30 -12.33
N GLN A 140 -10.62 -0.38 -11.75
CA GLN A 140 -10.92 -0.35 -10.31
C GLN A 140 -11.59 -1.64 -9.80
N GLU A 141 -12.60 -2.13 -10.51
CA GLU A 141 -13.33 -3.35 -10.13
C GLU A 141 -12.46 -4.60 -10.26
N ARG A 142 -11.56 -4.64 -11.26
CA ARG A 142 -10.60 -5.74 -11.40
C ARG A 142 -9.61 -5.73 -10.23
N ALA A 143 -9.06 -4.57 -9.91
CA ALA A 143 -8.14 -4.42 -8.79
C ALA A 143 -8.78 -4.75 -7.44
N ARG A 144 -10.05 -4.39 -7.23
CA ARG A 144 -10.81 -4.77 -6.03
C ARG A 144 -10.86 -6.29 -5.87
N ARG A 145 -11.28 -7.01 -6.91
CA ARG A 145 -11.35 -8.49 -6.90
C ARG A 145 -9.97 -9.12 -6.67
N GLU A 146 -8.95 -8.67 -7.40
CA GLU A 146 -7.58 -9.20 -7.24
C GLU A 146 -7.02 -8.93 -5.83
N LEU A 147 -7.26 -7.75 -5.26
CA LEU A 147 -6.83 -7.43 -3.90
C LEU A 147 -7.56 -8.27 -2.84
N GLU A 148 -8.85 -8.54 -3.02
CA GLU A 148 -9.63 -9.42 -2.14
C GLU A 148 -9.10 -10.86 -2.20
N LEU A 149 -8.67 -11.35 -3.36
CA LEU A 149 -8.03 -12.66 -3.52
C LEU A 149 -6.58 -12.67 -2.97
N LEU A 150 -5.84 -11.57 -3.11
CA LEU A 150 -4.48 -11.44 -2.59
C LEU A 150 -4.47 -11.42 -1.06
N LEU A 151 -5.43 -10.73 -0.45
CA LEU A 151 -5.56 -10.51 0.99
C LEU A 151 -6.98 -10.86 1.46
N PRO A 152 -7.38 -12.16 1.48
CA PRO A 152 -8.73 -12.62 1.80
C PRO A 152 -9.10 -12.49 3.29
N GLY A 153 -8.36 -11.67 4.04
CA GLY A 153 -8.38 -11.57 5.48
C GLY A 153 -6.96 -11.54 6.04
N THR A 154 -6.84 -11.84 7.33
CA THR A 154 -5.53 -11.87 8.00
C THR A 154 -4.68 -13.00 7.45
N THR A 155 -3.78 -12.65 6.54
CA THR A 155 -2.85 -13.56 5.87
C THR A 155 -1.46 -13.20 6.33
N ARG A 156 -0.92 -13.96 7.31
CA ARG A 156 0.35 -13.63 7.96
C ARG A 156 1.47 -13.41 6.91
N PRO A 157 2.33 -12.39 7.10
CA PRO A 157 2.38 -11.47 8.24
C PRO A 157 1.41 -10.27 8.15
N PHE A 158 0.72 -10.09 7.02
CA PHE A 158 -0.26 -9.03 6.82
C PHE A 158 -1.43 -9.13 7.80
N VAL A 159 -1.95 -7.97 8.19
CA VAL A 159 -3.00 -7.83 9.20
C VAL A 159 -4.20 -7.10 8.59
N GLY A 160 -5.41 -7.56 8.91
CA GLY A 160 -6.65 -6.97 8.42
C GLY A 160 -7.11 -7.54 7.08
N SER A 161 -7.94 -6.79 6.37
CA SER A 161 -8.46 -7.14 5.03
C SER A 161 -8.40 -5.90 4.13
N THR A 162 -8.83 -6.06 2.88
CA THR A 162 -8.96 -4.93 1.93
C THR A 162 -9.97 -3.88 2.40
N ALA A 163 -11.04 -4.33 3.06
CA ALA A 163 -12.08 -3.52 3.71
C ALA A 163 -12.69 -2.43 2.82
N PHE A 164 -12.90 -2.72 1.54
CA PHE A 164 -13.66 -1.85 0.65
C PHE A 164 -15.12 -1.74 1.12
N ARG A 165 -15.68 -0.54 1.08
CA ARG A 165 -17.12 -0.32 1.30
C ARG A 165 -17.83 -0.08 -0.02
N GLU A 166 -19.07 -0.51 -0.08
CA GLU A 166 -19.96 -0.12 -1.17
C GLU A 166 -20.28 1.38 -1.08
N PRO A 167 -20.42 2.09 -2.21
CA PRO A 167 -20.91 3.46 -2.22
C PRO A 167 -22.28 3.55 -1.55
N ALA A 168 -22.50 4.58 -0.72
CA ALA A 168 -23.72 4.69 0.07
C ALA A 168 -24.97 5.13 -0.74
N GLY A 169 -24.85 5.33 -2.05
CA GLY A 169 -25.98 5.66 -2.92
C GLY A 169 -25.60 5.96 -4.38
N PRO A 170 -26.59 6.17 -5.26
CA PRO A 170 -26.37 6.52 -6.66
C PRO A 170 -25.79 7.94 -6.77
N GLY A 171 -24.63 8.08 -7.41
CA GLY A 171 -24.04 9.38 -7.75
C GLY A 171 -22.88 9.87 -6.88
N GLU A 172 -22.49 9.13 -5.84
CA GLU A 172 -21.19 9.39 -5.20
C GLU A 172 -20.07 8.86 -6.11
N THR A 173 -19.41 9.78 -6.82
CA THR A 173 -18.12 9.55 -7.52
C THR A 173 -16.95 9.39 -6.55
N ALA A 174 -17.21 9.24 -5.25
CA ALA A 174 -16.19 9.07 -4.25
C ALA A 174 -15.55 7.68 -4.43
N SER A 175 -14.24 7.68 -4.75
CA SER A 175 -13.35 6.52 -4.61
C SER A 175 -13.84 5.59 -3.50
N PRO A 176 -14.08 4.28 -3.74
CA PRO A 176 -14.69 3.40 -2.76
C PRO A 176 -13.92 3.54 -1.45
N ALA A 177 -14.62 4.04 -0.44
CA ALA A 177 -13.97 4.42 0.79
C ALA A 177 -13.64 3.13 1.52
N ARG A 178 -12.40 2.65 1.48
CA ARG A 178 -11.98 1.54 2.33
C ARG A 178 -11.77 1.98 3.77
N ASP A 179 -11.86 1.05 4.71
CA ASP A 179 -11.39 1.25 6.08
C ASP A 179 -9.93 0.80 6.21
N ARG A 180 -9.06 1.74 6.59
CA ARG A 180 -7.65 1.44 6.81
C ARG A 180 -7.49 0.59 8.06
N VAL A 181 -6.53 -0.32 8.02
CA VAL A 181 -6.16 -1.15 9.16
C VAL A 181 -5.32 -0.34 10.14
N SER A 182 -4.43 0.51 9.64
CA SER A 182 -3.45 1.25 10.44
C SER A 182 -3.87 2.70 10.73
N CYS A 183 -3.35 3.24 11.83
CA CYS A 183 -3.49 4.66 12.16
C CYS A 183 -2.14 5.35 11.99
N CYS A 184 -2.03 6.23 10.99
CA CYS A 184 -0.85 7.06 10.72
C CYS A 184 -0.65 8.21 11.71
N MET A 185 -1.62 8.45 12.60
CA MET A 185 -1.63 9.53 13.60
C MET A 185 -1.51 10.96 13.04
N PHE A 186 -1.82 11.16 11.75
CA PHE A 186 -1.74 12.49 11.12
C PHE A 186 -2.65 13.54 11.77
N TYR A 187 -3.73 13.12 12.43
CA TYR A 187 -4.61 13.99 13.23
C TYR A 187 -3.87 14.77 14.33
N THR A 188 -2.66 14.36 14.72
CA THR A 188 -1.81 15.09 15.68
C THR A 188 -1.05 16.27 15.06
N VAL A 189 -1.07 16.39 13.73
CA VAL A 189 -0.49 17.48 12.94
C VAL A 189 -1.58 18.38 12.37
N ARG A 190 -2.66 17.77 11.84
CA ARG A 190 -3.84 18.43 11.27
C ARG A 190 -5.11 17.72 11.74
N PRO A 191 -5.67 18.08 12.91
CA PRO A 191 -6.85 17.39 13.46
C PRO A 191 -8.11 17.52 12.59
N GLU A 192 -8.21 18.57 11.79
CA GLU A 192 -9.30 18.87 10.86
C GLU A 192 -9.21 18.07 9.53
N GLU A 193 -8.05 17.52 9.19
CA GLU A 193 -7.79 16.81 7.92
C GLU A 193 -7.82 15.29 8.07
N ILE A 194 -8.92 14.75 8.60
CA ILE A 194 -9.06 13.30 8.75
C ILE A 194 -9.40 12.65 7.38
N CYS A 195 -8.65 11.61 7.02
CA CYS A 195 -8.88 10.86 5.79
C CYS A 195 -10.17 10.03 5.87
N ALA A 196 -10.82 9.79 4.72
CA ALA A 196 -12.08 9.06 4.66
C ALA A 196 -11.95 7.63 5.22
N GLY A 197 -10.82 6.97 5.00
CA GLY A 197 -10.55 5.62 5.52
C GLY A 197 -9.95 5.57 6.93
N CYS A 198 -9.96 6.67 7.69
CA CYS A 198 -9.29 6.69 8.98
C CYS A 198 -9.98 5.73 9.99
N PRO A 199 -9.25 4.84 10.67
CA PRO A 199 -9.85 3.96 11.68
C PRO A 199 -10.39 4.72 12.90
N ARG A 200 -10.04 6.00 13.07
CA ARG A 200 -10.62 6.86 14.11
C ARG A 200 -12.05 7.30 13.81
N THR A 201 -12.47 7.23 12.54
CA THR A 201 -13.80 7.64 12.10
C THR A 201 -14.74 6.46 11.88
N CYS A 202 -14.28 5.22 12.08
CA CYS A 202 -15.15 4.06 12.06
C CYS A 202 -16.21 4.20 13.17
N GLY A 203 -17.47 4.41 12.76
CA GLY A 203 -18.62 4.54 13.67
C GLY A 203 -19.05 5.96 14.04
N THR A 204 -18.35 7.01 13.59
CA THR A 204 -18.82 8.40 13.77
C THR A 204 -19.34 8.95 12.46
N THR A 205 -20.62 9.35 12.43
CA THR A 205 -21.25 10.09 11.32
C THR A 205 -20.34 11.26 10.94
N ARG A 206 -19.82 11.23 9.71
CA ARG A 206 -18.88 12.24 9.23
C ARG A 206 -19.55 13.62 9.25
N ALA A 207 -18.92 14.63 9.85
CA ALA A 207 -19.26 16.01 9.54
C ALA A 207 -18.97 16.25 8.04
N PRO A 208 -19.86 16.91 7.29
CA PRO A 208 -19.63 17.18 5.88
C PRO A 208 -18.36 18.01 5.73
N LYS A 209 -17.43 17.54 4.89
CA LYS A 209 -16.29 18.34 4.48
C LYS A 209 -16.84 19.57 3.75
N LEU A 210 -16.53 20.76 4.24
CA LEU A 210 -16.77 22.00 3.52
C LEU A 210 -15.96 21.93 2.22
N THR A 211 -16.66 21.72 1.11
CA THR A 211 -16.08 21.76 -0.23
C THR A 211 -15.65 23.19 -0.50
N ALA A 212 -14.36 23.49 -0.35
CA ALA A 212 -13.78 24.64 -0.99
C ALA A 212 -13.70 24.32 -2.50
N ALA A 213 -14.78 24.63 -3.21
CA ALA A 213 -14.70 24.88 -4.63
C ALA A 213 -13.78 26.08 -4.82
N THR A 214 -12.75 25.94 -5.63
CA THR A 214 -12.13 27.11 -6.28
C THR A 214 -11.92 26.74 -7.74
N ALA A 215 -12.90 27.19 -8.53
CA ALA A 215 -12.72 27.42 -9.95
C ALA A 215 -11.67 28.52 -10.13
N ALA A 216 -10.73 28.28 -11.04
CA ALA A 216 -10.06 29.28 -11.86
C ALA A 216 -9.71 28.59 -13.18
#